data_AF-A0A9D8HWC3-F1
#
_entry.id   AF-A0A9D8HWC3-F1
#
_cell.length_a   1.000
_cell.length_b   1.000
_cell.length_c   1.000
_cell.angle_alpha   90.00
_cell.angle_beta   90.00
_cell.angle_gamma   90.00
#
_symmetry.space_group_name_H-M   'P 1'
#
loop_
_entity.id
_entity.type
_entity.pdbx_description
1 polymer ?
#
loop_
_entity_poly.entity_id
_entity_poly.type
_entity_poly.pdbx_seq_one_letter_code
_entity_poly.pdbx_strand_id
1 'polypeptide(L)'
;MFFKKSVYFTIVATCLTAGAPVLAQTRTRTHVATLASEKFEGRLTGSNGEKLAADYLIAELTRMGAKPLPGMTDFRMPFTFTAGSKDGGSKFTAGATEFSGANVLALSFSDSGEVTGNAVFAGYGLVVPDSQNFGYDSYQGLDVKDKIVVVLRYFPEDADQKTRGILARYADLRYKAQAARQRGAKGMVVVTGPRSPNAGSTVPMSFDTAIAGSGLVAVSVSAAAAAPIFQAANKRLEAVQQELDGGNPHVAGFAIPNLALTLNAQIVRQQQTGNNVVGYLPASGATTGVGRPWVAVGAHYDHLGRGGAGNSLADNSQLNQIHYGADDNASGTTAVLNIAEALSTQPRKRHLLVAFWSGEELGLLGSNAYVDKPPVANDQLAAYLNFDMVGRVTDNKLTVQATGTSGMWPKLLEQANVVAGFDLTLQPDPYQPTDVSSFNSVSVPSLAFFTGAHQEYHKPSDTADKINYEDLDRVGELATAIVRRLMDANDAPQFTKVERQTDTGGRAGLRLFTGTIPDYATDVKGLLLGGVIGGGPAEQAGLAKGDVIIEISGQSITNIYDYTYALELLKIDVPAKVVYMRGTERRETTLTPSARK
;
A
#
# COMPACT_ATOMS: atom_id res chain seq x y z
N MET A 1 44.95 -85.64 -9.35
CA MET A 1 43.71 -86.29 -9.78
C MET A 1 42.60 -85.24 -9.82
N PHE A 2 41.96 -85.09 -10.97
CA PHE A 2 40.63 -84.49 -11.23
C PHE A 2 40.37 -82.97 -11.12
N PHE A 3 40.46 -82.33 -12.30
CA PHE A 3 39.49 -81.43 -12.96
C PHE A 3 38.55 -80.54 -12.13
N LYS A 4 38.54 -79.23 -12.43
CA LYS A 4 37.30 -78.51 -12.83
C LYS A 4 37.54 -77.11 -13.44
N LYS A 5 37.19 -77.04 -14.74
CA LYS A 5 36.52 -75.98 -15.52
C LYS A 5 36.89 -74.50 -15.28
N SER A 6 37.56 -73.92 -16.26
CA SER A 6 37.51 -72.49 -16.59
C SER A 6 36.14 -72.12 -17.17
N VAL A 7 35.51 -71.09 -16.65
CA VAL A 7 34.37 -70.40 -17.26
C VAL A 7 34.76 -68.93 -17.41
N TYR A 8 34.80 -68.46 -18.66
CA TYR A 8 34.98 -67.06 -19.02
C TYR A 8 33.71 -66.28 -18.68
N PHE A 9 33.84 -65.22 -17.87
CA PHE A 9 32.78 -64.23 -17.68
C PHE A 9 33.04 -63.07 -18.65
N THR A 10 32.21 -62.97 -19.69
CA THR A 10 32.13 -61.78 -20.55
C THR A 10 31.45 -60.66 -19.76
N ILE A 11 32.18 -59.59 -19.47
CA ILE A 11 31.61 -58.36 -18.91
C ILE A 11 30.85 -57.65 -20.04
N VAL A 12 29.52 -57.74 -20.02
CA VAL A 12 28.65 -56.85 -20.80
C VAL A 12 28.52 -55.57 -19.98
N ALA A 13 29.23 -54.52 -20.39
CA ALA A 13 29.04 -53.19 -19.83
C ALA A 13 27.67 -52.66 -20.29
N THR A 14 26.64 -52.81 -19.46
CA THR A 14 25.38 -52.12 -19.63
C THR A 14 25.63 -50.65 -19.31
N CYS A 15 25.72 -49.82 -20.35
CA CYS A 15 25.76 -48.36 -20.20
C CYS A 15 24.39 -47.93 -19.64
N LEU A 16 24.28 -47.78 -18.32
CA LEU A 16 23.18 -47.06 -17.69
C LEU A 16 23.34 -45.59 -18.11
N THR A 17 22.61 -45.19 -19.14
CA THR A 17 22.37 -43.76 -19.37
C THR A 17 21.63 -43.25 -18.14
N ALA A 18 22.34 -42.51 -17.29
CA ALA A 18 21.73 -41.73 -16.23
C ALA A 18 20.67 -40.83 -16.88
N GLY A 19 19.39 -41.18 -16.69
CA GLY A 19 18.30 -40.30 -17.04
C GLY A 19 18.54 -38.98 -16.32
N ALA A 20 18.39 -37.86 -17.04
CA ALA A 20 18.32 -36.56 -16.42
C ALA A 20 17.34 -36.64 -15.23
N PRO A 21 17.66 -36.01 -14.07
CA PRO A 21 16.76 -36.05 -12.93
C PRO A 21 15.40 -35.55 -13.39
N VAL A 22 14.38 -36.41 -13.30
CA VAL A 22 12.99 -35.98 -13.42
C VAL A 22 12.80 -35.00 -12.27
N LEU A 23 12.76 -33.70 -12.59
CA LEU A 23 12.41 -32.68 -11.61
C LEU A 23 11.11 -33.12 -10.93
N ALA A 24 11.11 -33.19 -9.59
CA ALA A 24 9.91 -33.52 -8.85
C ALA A 24 8.78 -32.61 -9.33
N GLN A 25 7.63 -33.19 -9.70
CA GLN A 25 6.49 -32.43 -10.17
C GLN A 25 5.87 -31.71 -8.98
N THR A 26 6.27 -30.45 -8.77
CA THR A 26 5.74 -29.58 -7.72
C THR A 26 4.31 -29.15 -8.06
N ARG A 27 3.40 -29.13 -7.08
CA ARG A 27 1.97 -28.84 -7.31
C ARG A 27 1.72 -27.36 -7.64
N THR A 28 2.62 -26.50 -7.18
CA THR A 28 2.46 -25.04 -7.25
C THR A 28 3.06 -24.43 -8.52
N ARG A 29 4.04 -25.10 -9.15
CA ARG A 29 4.77 -24.54 -10.32
C ARG A 29 3.88 -24.16 -11.50
N THR A 30 2.91 -24.99 -11.84
CA THR A 30 2.02 -24.69 -12.98
C THR A 30 1.18 -23.44 -12.72
N HIS A 31 0.67 -23.26 -11.49
CA HIS A 31 -0.14 -22.09 -11.12
C HIS A 31 0.70 -20.81 -11.14
N VAL A 32 1.88 -20.82 -10.50
CA VAL A 32 2.79 -19.66 -10.50
C VAL A 32 3.22 -19.30 -11.91
N ALA A 33 3.69 -20.27 -12.70
CA ALA A 33 4.13 -20.02 -14.07
C ALA A 33 2.99 -19.49 -14.97
N THR A 34 1.75 -19.93 -14.71
CA THR A 34 0.58 -19.41 -15.43
C THR A 34 0.30 -17.97 -15.02
N LEU A 35 0.07 -17.72 -13.73
CA LEU A 35 -0.32 -16.41 -13.21
C LEU A 35 0.75 -15.36 -13.49
N ALA A 36 2.03 -15.70 -13.36
CA ALA A 36 3.18 -14.85 -13.63
C ALA A 36 3.65 -14.89 -15.10
N SER A 37 2.82 -15.30 -16.05
CA SER A 37 3.15 -15.25 -17.48
C SER A 37 2.79 -13.91 -18.12
N GLU A 38 3.43 -13.60 -19.26
CA GLU A 38 3.13 -12.41 -20.07
C GLU A 38 1.65 -12.26 -20.42
N LYS A 39 0.91 -13.37 -20.57
CA LYS A 39 -0.53 -13.40 -20.86
C LYS A 39 -1.35 -12.58 -19.86
N PHE A 40 -0.92 -12.53 -18.61
CA PHE A 40 -1.63 -11.84 -17.53
C PHE A 40 -1.10 -10.42 -17.29
N GLU A 41 -0.12 -9.96 -18.09
CA GLU A 41 0.32 -8.56 -18.17
C GLU A 41 0.63 -7.90 -16.81
N GLY A 42 1.06 -8.69 -15.82
CA GLY A 42 1.35 -8.24 -14.46
C GLY A 42 0.13 -7.90 -13.59
N ARG A 43 -1.07 -8.29 -14.02
CA ARG A 43 -2.30 -8.34 -13.19
C ARG A 43 -2.64 -7.03 -12.46
N LEU A 44 -2.41 -5.87 -13.09
CA LEU A 44 -2.81 -4.59 -12.50
C LEU A 44 -4.31 -4.58 -12.19
N THR A 45 -4.68 -4.08 -11.01
CA THR A 45 -6.09 -3.97 -10.62
C THR A 45 -6.95 -3.28 -11.68
N GLY A 46 -8.07 -3.91 -12.06
CA GLY A 46 -8.99 -3.45 -13.10
C GLY A 46 -8.54 -3.73 -14.56
N SER A 47 -7.31 -4.20 -14.76
CA SER A 47 -6.76 -4.46 -16.10
C SER A 47 -7.33 -5.71 -16.77
N ASN A 48 -7.02 -5.88 -18.06
CA ASN A 48 -7.33 -7.12 -18.77
C ASN A 48 -6.58 -8.33 -18.19
N GLY A 49 -5.31 -8.13 -17.82
CA GLY A 49 -4.49 -9.15 -17.18
C GLY A 49 -5.08 -9.69 -15.86
N GLU A 50 -5.59 -8.79 -15.02
CA GLU A 50 -6.29 -9.18 -13.80
C GLU A 50 -7.60 -9.93 -14.09
N LYS A 51 -8.39 -9.51 -15.10
CA LYS A 51 -9.62 -10.21 -15.49
C LYS A 51 -9.34 -11.65 -15.92
N LEU A 52 -8.29 -11.86 -16.70
CA LEU A 52 -7.83 -13.19 -17.10
C LEU A 52 -7.39 -14.01 -15.88
N ALA A 53 -6.69 -13.40 -14.93
CA ALA A 53 -6.30 -14.06 -13.68
C ALA A 53 -7.53 -14.48 -12.87
N ALA A 54 -8.53 -13.61 -12.76
CA ALA A 54 -9.79 -13.93 -12.12
C ALA A 54 -10.51 -15.10 -12.81
N ASP A 55 -10.58 -15.13 -14.15
CA ASP A 55 -11.16 -16.25 -14.90
C ASP A 55 -10.44 -17.57 -14.59
N TYR A 56 -9.11 -17.53 -14.55
CA TYR A 56 -8.29 -18.68 -14.20
C TYR A 56 -8.58 -19.19 -12.79
N LEU A 57 -8.60 -18.30 -11.80
CA LEU A 57 -8.88 -18.64 -10.40
C LEU A 57 -10.30 -19.20 -10.23
N ILE A 58 -11.28 -18.64 -10.92
CA ILE A 58 -12.66 -19.14 -10.91
C ILE A 58 -12.74 -20.54 -11.52
N ALA A 59 -12.02 -20.79 -12.59
CA ALA A 59 -11.96 -22.12 -13.21
C ALA A 59 -11.36 -23.16 -12.24
N GLU A 60 -10.27 -22.81 -11.53
CA GLU A 60 -9.67 -23.69 -10.53
C GLU A 60 -10.58 -23.93 -9.32
N LEU A 61 -11.22 -22.88 -8.79
CA LEU A 61 -12.22 -23.00 -7.72
C LEU A 61 -13.39 -23.91 -8.14
N THR A 62 -13.91 -23.72 -9.36
CA THR A 62 -15.00 -24.53 -9.91
C THR A 62 -14.58 -25.99 -10.06
N ARG A 63 -13.37 -26.25 -10.56
CA ARG A 63 -12.79 -27.60 -10.68
C ARG A 63 -12.72 -28.31 -9.32
N MET A 64 -12.43 -27.57 -8.25
CA MET A 64 -12.38 -28.10 -6.87
C MET A 64 -13.77 -28.25 -6.21
N GLY A 65 -14.86 -27.88 -6.91
CA GLY A 65 -16.22 -27.96 -6.39
C GLY A 65 -16.59 -26.82 -5.43
N ALA A 66 -15.82 -25.73 -5.43
CA ALA A 66 -16.19 -24.53 -4.70
C ALA A 66 -17.44 -23.88 -5.30
N LYS A 67 -18.15 -23.10 -4.48
CA LYS A 67 -19.36 -22.36 -4.85
C LYS A 67 -19.15 -20.86 -4.61
N PRO A 68 -19.84 -19.99 -5.35
CA PRO A 68 -20.02 -18.59 -4.95
C PRO A 68 -20.54 -18.50 -3.51
N LEU A 69 -20.18 -17.45 -2.76
CA LEU A 69 -20.65 -17.26 -1.38
C LEU A 69 -22.19 -17.29 -1.27
N PRO A 70 -22.75 -17.66 -0.10
CA PRO A 70 -24.20 -17.71 0.08
C PRO A 70 -24.89 -16.40 -0.33
N GLY A 71 -25.93 -16.51 -1.16
CA GLY A 71 -26.65 -15.35 -1.70
C GLY A 71 -26.02 -14.70 -2.93
N MET A 72 -24.84 -15.15 -3.36
CA MET A 72 -24.18 -14.69 -4.58
C MET A 72 -24.33 -15.68 -5.72
N THR A 73 -24.36 -15.17 -6.96
CA THR A 73 -24.46 -15.96 -8.19
C THR A 73 -23.13 -16.13 -8.92
N ASP A 74 -22.11 -15.36 -8.54
CA ASP A 74 -20.77 -15.34 -9.14
C ASP A 74 -19.72 -15.31 -8.01
N PHE A 75 -18.53 -15.83 -8.29
CA PHE A 75 -17.35 -15.72 -7.44
C PHE A 75 -16.78 -14.30 -7.40
N ARG A 76 -17.06 -13.49 -8.44
CA ARG A 76 -16.59 -12.11 -8.50
C ARG A 76 -17.33 -11.22 -7.52
N MET A 77 -16.57 -10.46 -6.75
CA MET A 77 -17.08 -9.39 -5.90
C MET A 77 -16.50 -8.04 -6.38
N PRO A 78 -17.25 -7.28 -7.19
CA PRO A 78 -16.76 -6.02 -7.74
C PRO A 78 -16.72 -4.93 -6.67
N PHE A 79 -15.69 -4.07 -6.73
CA PHE A 79 -15.61 -2.82 -5.98
C PHE A 79 -15.09 -1.70 -6.89
N THR A 80 -15.49 -0.46 -6.61
CA THR A 80 -15.06 0.72 -7.38
C THR A 80 -13.83 1.34 -6.74
N PHE A 81 -12.86 1.74 -7.56
CA PHE A 81 -11.68 2.47 -7.10
C PHE A 81 -11.28 3.54 -8.11
N THR A 82 -10.53 4.54 -7.63
CA THR A 82 -9.92 5.55 -8.50
C THR A 82 -8.67 4.95 -9.13
N ALA A 83 -8.64 4.81 -10.46
CA ALA A 83 -7.51 4.25 -11.23
C ALA A 83 -6.61 5.31 -11.89
N GLY A 84 -7.01 6.58 -11.80
CA GLY A 84 -6.30 7.68 -12.42
C GLY A 84 -7.01 9.01 -12.23
N SER A 85 -6.31 10.06 -12.63
CA SER A 85 -6.89 11.40 -12.76
C SER A 85 -6.42 12.01 -14.07
N LYS A 86 -7.29 12.78 -14.71
CA LYS A 86 -6.95 13.57 -15.89
C LYS A 86 -7.49 14.98 -15.74
N ASP A 87 -6.88 15.89 -16.49
CA ASP A 87 -7.30 17.28 -16.50
C ASP A 87 -8.60 17.42 -17.29
N GLY A 88 -9.58 18.10 -16.70
CA GLY A 88 -10.90 18.34 -17.26
C GLY A 88 -10.98 19.57 -18.17
N GLY A 89 -9.88 20.29 -18.37
CA GLY A 89 -9.86 21.59 -19.03
C GLY A 89 -9.57 22.73 -18.05
N SER A 90 -8.58 22.53 -17.18
CA SER A 90 -8.15 23.54 -16.21
C SER A 90 -7.67 24.82 -16.89
N LYS A 91 -7.87 25.94 -16.22
CA LYS A 91 -7.48 27.27 -16.67
C LYS A 91 -6.72 28.02 -15.60
N PHE A 92 -5.85 28.91 -16.06
CA PHE A 92 -5.10 29.82 -15.20
C PHE A 92 -5.13 31.21 -15.81
N THR A 93 -5.47 32.21 -15.02
CA THR A 93 -5.45 33.61 -15.45
C THR A 93 -4.45 34.38 -14.61
N ALA A 94 -3.54 35.11 -15.26
CA ALA A 94 -2.63 36.05 -14.62
C ALA A 94 -2.91 37.45 -15.14
N GLY A 95 -3.51 38.31 -14.31
CA GLY A 95 -3.99 39.62 -14.76
C GLY A 95 -5.08 39.48 -15.81
N ALA A 96 -4.82 39.97 -17.03
CA ALA A 96 -5.78 39.93 -18.15
C ALA A 96 -5.59 38.73 -19.10
N THR A 97 -4.55 37.92 -18.89
CA THR A 97 -4.22 36.81 -19.80
C THR A 97 -4.67 35.48 -19.21
N GLU A 98 -5.50 34.75 -19.95
CA GLU A 98 -5.94 33.38 -19.63
C GLU A 98 -5.09 32.35 -20.41
N PHE A 99 -4.76 31.26 -19.74
CA PHE A 99 -4.01 30.12 -20.25
C PHE A 99 -4.81 28.82 -20.03
N SER A 100 -4.64 27.87 -20.94
CA SER A 100 -5.25 26.54 -20.87
C SER A 100 -4.43 25.51 -21.67
N GLY A 101 -4.86 24.25 -21.66
CA GLY A 101 -4.21 23.17 -22.40
C GLY A 101 -2.81 22.88 -21.89
N ALA A 102 -1.83 22.70 -22.77
CA ALA A 102 -0.45 22.38 -22.36
C ALA A 102 0.24 23.44 -21.47
N ASN A 103 -0.35 24.63 -21.33
CA ASN A 103 0.16 25.68 -20.45
C ASN A 103 -0.29 25.54 -19.00
N VAL A 104 -1.35 24.77 -18.72
CA VAL A 104 -1.97 24.67 -17.40
C VAL A 104 -2.52 23.27 -17.21
N LEU A 105 -2.10 22.59 -16.14
CA LEU A 105 -2.70 21.34 -15.69
C LEU A 105 -3.06 21.44 -14.21
N ALA A 106 -4.20 20.91 -13.80
CA ALA A 106 -4.44 20.64 -12.38
C ALA A 106 -3.38 19.65 -11.86
N LEU A 107 -2.98 19.83 -10.60
CA LEU A 107 -2.22 18.78 -9.91
C LEU A 107 -3.19 17.68 -9.47
N SER A 108 -2.78 16.41 -9.54
CA SER A 108 -3.66 15.26 -9.25
C SER A 108 -4.31 15.32 -7.87
N PHE A 109 -3.62 15.91 -6.89
CA PHE A 109 -4.09 16.08 -5.52
C PHE A 109 -4.95 17.33 -5.29
N SER A 110 -5.13 18.19 -6.30
CA SER A 110 -5.88 19.45 -6.13
C SER A 110 -7.35 19.18 -5.79
N ASP A 111 -7.98 20.13 -5.11
CA ASP A 111 -9.45 20.20 -5.12
C ASP A 111 -9.89 20.73 -6.49
N SER A 112 -11.04 20.27 -6.99
CA SER A 112 -11.67 20.91 -8.15
C SER A 112 -12.40 22.17 -7.71
N GLY A 113 -12.21 23.27 -8.42
CA GLY A 113 -12.83 24.54 -8.07
C GLY A 113 -12.13 25.74 -8.67
N GLU A 114 -12.68 26.92 -8.38
CA GLU A 114 -12.14 28.19 -8.81
C GLU A 114 -11.75 29.06 -7.61
N VAL A 115 -10.55 29.62 -7.63
CA VAL A 115 -10.07 30.57 -6.62
C VAL A 115 -9.37 31.75 -7.27
N THR A 116 -9.65 32.95 -6.75
CA THR A 116 -9.05 34.21 -7.23
C THR A 116 -8.44 34.99 -6.07
N GLY A 117 -7.21 35.46 -6.23
CA GLY A 117 -6.52 36.22 -5.18
C GLY A 117 -5.19 36.84 -5.63
N ASN A 118 -4.61 37.64 -4.75
CA ASN A 118 -3.29 38.23 -4.98
C ASN A 118 -2.19 37.17 -4.94
N ALA A 119 -1.13 37.38 -5.71
CA ALA A 119 0.01 36.48 -5.78
C ALA A 119 1.08 36.78 -4.72
N VAL A 120 1.69 35.71 -4.21
CA VAL A 120 2.92 35.76 -3.40
C VAL A 120 3.85 34.65 -3.85
N PHE A 121 5.11 34.96 -4.13
CA PHE A 121 6.11 33.95 -4.47
C PHE A 121 6.78 33.46 -3.20
N ALA A 122 6.72 32.16 -2.93
CA ALA A 122 7.25 31.52 -1.73
C ALA A 122 8.41 30.56 -2.05
N GLY A 123 9.28 30.95 -2.99
CA GLY A 123 10.47 30.16 -3.34
C GLY A 123 10.13 28.73 -3.77
N TYR A 124 10.77 27.74 -3.15
CA TYR A 124 10.47 26.33 -3.36
C TYR A 124 9.28 25.81 -2.54
N GLY A 125 8.62 26.63 -1.70
CA GLY A 125 7.49 26.20 -0.87
C GLY A 125 7.85 25.17 0.20
N LEU A 126 9.13 25.04 0.54
CA LEU A 126 9.65 24.08 1.51
C LEU A 126 9.48 24.61 2.93
N VAL A 127 9.15 23.69 3.83
CA VAL A 127 9.15 23.88 5.28
C VAL A 127 9.87 22.68 5.86
N VAL A 128 11.04 22.90 6.43
CA VAL A 128 11.80 21.86 7.13
C VAL A 128 11.62 22.10 8.63
N PRO A 129 11.09 21.12 9.38
CA PRO A 129 10.94 21.26 10.82
C PRO A 129 12.31 21.42 11.51
N ASP A 130 12.36 22.25 12.56
CA ASP A 130 13.58 22.47 13.36
C ASP A 130 14.16 21.18 13.97
N SER A 131 13.34 20.13 14.11
CA SER A 131 13.76 18.80 14.58
C SER A 131 14.82 18.13 13.70
N GLN A 132 15.01 18.62 12.46
CA GLN A 132 16.05 18.13 11.55
C GLN A 132 17.40 18.83 11.74
N ASN A 133 17.55 19.73 12.73
CA ASN A 133 18.74 20.57 12.94
C ASN A 133 19.15 21.37 11.68
N PHE A 134 18.17 21.67 10.82
CA PHE A 134 18.31 22.48 9.62
C PHE A 134 16.96 23.16 9.35
N GLY A 135 16.80 24.39 9.83
CA GLY A 135 15.58 25.17 9.62
C GLY A 135 15.57 25.79 8.23
N TYR A 136 14.52 25.51 7.45
CA TYR A 136 14.30 26.12 6.14
C TYR A 136 12.80 26.36 5.97
N ASP A 137 12.35 27.60 6.01
CA ASP A 137 10.93 27.95 5.81
C ASP A 137 10.80 29.01 4.72
N SER A 138 10.29 28.58 3.55
CA SER A 138 10.13 29.47 2.39
C SER A 138 9.05 30.54 2.59
N TYR A 139 8.25 30.41 3.65
CA TYR A 139 7.17 31.34 4.02
C TYR A 139 7.60 32.34 5.10
N GLN A 140 8.82 32.22 5.63
CA GLN A 140 9.29 33.11 6.69
C GLN A 140 9.21 34.58 6.24
N GLY A 141 8.46 35.38 7.00
CA GLY A 141 8.24 36.81 6.71
C GLY A 141 7.25 37.11 5.58
N LEU A 142 6.60 36.09 4.99
CA LEU A 142 5.59 36.27 3.95
C LEU A 142 4.17 36.23 4.51
N ASP A 143 3.37 37.24 4.16
CA ASP A 143 1.92 37.18 4.35
C ASP A 143 1.28 36.41 3.19
N VAL A 144 0.84 35.18 3.46
CA VAL A 144 0.22 34.27 2.49
C VAL A 144 -1.27 34.02 2.72
N LYS A 145 -1.84 34.59 3.78
CA LYS A 145 -3.24 34.36 4.16
C LYS A 145 -4.17 34.92 3.09
N ASP A 146 -5.14 34.11 2.67
CA ASP A 146 -6.14 34.41 1.62
C ASP A 146 -5.54 34.78 0.25
N LYS A 147 -4.27 34.41 0.02
CA LYS A 147 -3.52 34.64 -1.22
C LYS A 147 -3.27 33.34 -1.98
N ILE A 148 -2.85 33.50 -3.23
CA ILE A 148 -2.40 32.41 -4.08
C ILE A 148 -0.87 32.37 -4.01
N VAL A 149 -0.34 31.25 -3.52
CA VAL A 149 1.10 31.05 -3.41
C VAL A 149 1.66 30.53 -4.74
N VAL A 150 2.77 31.10 -5.20
CA VAL A 150 3.52 30.65 -6.35
C VAL A 150 4.80 30.01 -5.85
N VAL A 151 5.04 28.75 -6.22
CA VAL A 151 6.19 27.98 -5.76
C VAL A 151 6.92 27.32 -6.93
N LEU A 152 8.22 27.11 -6.78
CA LEU A 152 9.01 26.30 -7.69
C LEU A 152 8.79 24.81 -7.44
N ARG A 153 8.71 24.03 -8.52
CA ARG A 153 8.85 22.58 -8.48
C ARG A 153 10.25 22.20 -7.99
N TYR A 154 10.40 21.05 -7.34
CA TYR A 154 11.67 20.52 -6.79
C TYR A 154 12.17 21.29 -5.56
N PHE A 155 13.48 21.33 -5.37
CA PHE A 155 14.17 21.93 -4.23
C PHE A 155 15.51 22.51 -4.73
N PRO A 156 16.24 23.27 -3.90
CA PRO A 156 17.57 23.79 -4.23
C PRO A 156 18.58 22.70 -4.65
N GLU A 157 18.86 22.59 -5.96
CA GLU A 157 19.70 21.52 -6.54
C GLU A 157 21.21 21.80 -6.43
N ASP A 158 21.63 23.06 -6.30
CA ASP A 158 23.03 23.47 -6.18
C ASP A 158 23.55 23.39 -4.73
N ALA A 159 22.70 23.00 -3.77
CA ALA A 159 23.06 22.79 -2.38
C ALA A 159 23.98 21.56 -2.19
N ASP A 160 24.71 21.51 -1.07
CA ASP A 160 25.56 20.37 -0.75
C ASP A 160 24.73 19.07 -0.55
N GLN A 161 25.38 17.92 -0.71
CA GLN A 161 24.72 16.61 -0.70
C GLN A 161 23.88 16.35 0.57
N LYS A 162 24.36 16.80 1.74
CA LYS A 162 23.64 16.61 3.00
C LYS A 162 22.36 17.44 3.01
N THR A 163 22.47 18.71 2.64
CA THR A 163 21.33 19.63 2.55
C THR A 163 20.30 19.14 1.53
N ARG A 164 20.73 18.69 0.34
CA ARG A 164 19.84 18.08 -0.66
C ARG A 164 19.09 16.87 -0.11
N GLY A 165 19.78 15.99 0.62
CA GLY A 165 19.15 14.82 1.24
C GLY A 165 18.08 15.14 2.29
N ILE A 166 18.17 16.32 2.94
CA ILE A 166 17.14 16.82 3.85
C ILE A 166 16.00 17.46 3.03
N LEU A 167 16.30 18.42 2.16
CA LEU A 167 15.32 19.18 1.39
C LEU A 167 14.46 18.29 0.47
N ALA A 168 15.06 17.24 -0.11
CA ALA A 168 14.35 16.30 -0.97
C ALA A 168 13.17 15.60 -0.26
N ARG A 169 13.24 15.42 1.06
CA ARG A 169 12.16 14.82 1.86
C ARG A 169 10.91 15.69 1.94
N TYR A 170 11.09 17.00 1.78
CA TYR A 170 10.05 18.03 1.89
C TYR A 170 9.67 18.63 0.52
N ALA A 171 10.23 18.09 -0.56
CA ALA A 171 10.03 18.60 -1.92
C ALA A 171 8.77 18.07 -2.61
N ASP A 172 8.07 17.11 -1.99
CA ASP A 172 6.82 16.58 -2.50
C ASP A 172 5.76 17.70 -2.64
N LEU A 173 5.06 17.72 -3.78
CA LEU A 173 4.14 18.81 -4.10
C LEU A 173 2.91 18.82 -3.18
N ARG A 174 2.48 17.66 -2.69
CA ARG A 174 1.36 17.56 -1.76
C ARG A 174 1.77 18.09 -0.37
N TYR A 175 3.00 17.82 0.06
CA TYR A 175 3.57 18.46 1.25
C TYR A 175 3.58 19.99 1.14
N LYS A 176 4.03 20.55 0.01
CA LYS A 176 4.03 22.01 -0.23
C LYS A 176 2.62 22.60 -0.21
N ALA A 177 1.65 21.90 -0.81
CA ALA A 177 0.24 22.31 -0.79
C ALA A 177 -0.30 22.38 0.65
N GLN A 178 -0.01 21.35 1.46
CA GLN A 178 -0.36 21.36 2.88
C GLN A 178 0.32 22.53 3.60
N ALA A 179 1.64 22.71 3.44
CA ALA A 179 2.40 23.77 4.10
C ALA A 179 1.83 25.18 3.79
N ALA A 180 1.42 25.42 2.55
CA ALA A 180 0.75 26.64 2.12
C ALA A 180 -0.63 26.80 2.78
N ARG A 181 -1.45 25.75 2.75
CA ARG A 181 -2.80 25.72 3.31
C ARG A 181 -2.80 25.99 4.82
N GLN A 182 -1.88 25.38 5.57
CA GLN A 182 -1.75 25.58 7.02
C GLN A 182 -1.43 27.04 7.39
N ARG A 183 -0.86 27.81 6.46
CA ARG A 183 -0.57 29.24 6.61
C ARG A 183 -1.68 30.13 6.04
N GLY A 184 -2.80 29.54 5.61
CA GLY A 184 -3.98 30.25 5.13
C GLY A 184 -3.96 30.60 3.64
N ALA A 185 -3.06 30.03 2.85
CA ALA A 185 -3.15 30.18 1.39
C ALA A 185 -4.47 29.55 0.89
N LYS A 186 -5.09 30.15 -0.12
CA LYS A 186 -6.33 29.65 -0.73
C LYS A 186 -6.16 29.01 -2.10
N GLY A 187 -4.96 29.11 -2.68
CA GLY A 187 -4.60 28.40 -3.90
C GLY A 187 -3.08 28.31 -4.07
N MET A 188 -2.62 27.40 -4.94
CA MET A 188 -1.20 27.20 -5.23
C MET A 188 -0.92 27.09 -6.73
N VAL A 189 0.12 27.77 -7.20
CA VAL A 189 0.66 27.67 -8.56
C VAL A 189 2.06 27.07 -8.50
N VAL A 190 2.28 25.97 -9.21
CA VAL A 190 3.59 25.31 -9.30
C VAL A 190 4.24 25.62 -10.65
N VAL A 191 5.46 26.16 -10.60
CA VAL A 191 6.26 26.52 -11.77
C VAL A 191 7.51 25.63 -11.83
N THR A 192 7.75 24.98 -12.96
CA THR A 192 9.04 24.29 -13.20
C THR A 192 10.07 25.31 -13.68
N GLY A 193 11.03 25.65 -12.82
CA GLY A 193 12.02 26.68 -13.09
C GLY A 193 12.97 26.34 -14.25
N PRO A 194 13.59 27.34 -14.90
CA PRO A 194 14.49 27.15 -16.04
C PRO A 194 15.79 26.40 -15.71
N ARG A 195 16.20 26.36 -14.43
CA ARG A 195 17.37 25.60 -13.96
C ARG A 195 17.01 24.19 -13.44
N SER A 196 15.74 23.79 -13.59
CA SER A 196 15.26 22.47 -13.14
C SER A 196 15.16 21.46 -14.29
N PRO A 197 15.13 20.15 -13.99
CA PRO A 197 14.71 19.13 -14.94
C PRO A 197 13.33 19.46 -15.54
N ASN A 198 13.16 19.23 -16.84
CA ASN A 198 11.92 19.54 -17.57
C ASN A 198 11.53 21.03 -17.51
N ALA A 199 12.53 21.91 -17.53
CA ALA A 199 12.40 23.37 -17.49
C ALA A 199 11.18 23.89 -18.27
N GLY A 200 10.34 24.68 -17.60
CA GLY A 200 9.18 25.33 -18.19
C GLY A 200 8.00 24.42 -18.54
N SER A 201 8.08 23.11 -18.29
CA SER A 201 6.99 22.17 -18.54
C SER A 201 6.04 22.09 -17.34
N THR A 202 4.75 21.84 -17.62
CA THR A 202 3.77 21.52 -16.58
C THR A 202 4.07 20.16 -15.94
N VAL A 203 3.67 19.99 -14.68
CA VAL A 203 3.71 18.69 -14.01
C VAL A 203 2.65 17.77 -14.64
N PRO A 204 3.02 16.60 -15.17
CA PRO A 204 2.04 15.63 -15.66
C PRO A 204 1.15 15.17 -14.52
N MET A 205 -0.13 14.95 -14.79
CA MET A 205 -1.00 14.30 -13.82
C MET A 205 -0.55 12.85 -13.63
N SER A 206 -0.25 12.49 -12.39
CA SER A 206 0.08 11.11 -11.99
C SER A 206 -1.12 10.46 -11.32
N PHE A 207 -1.01 9.15 -11.13
CA PHE A 207 -1.85 8.43 -10.19
C PHE A 207 -1.66 9.02 -8.78
N ASP A 208 -2.76 9.27 -8.06
CA ASP A 208 -2.76 9.69 -6.66
C ASP A 208 -3.64 8.69 -5.91
N THR A 209 -3.04 7.96 -4.96
CA THR A 209 -3.72 6.93 -4.20
C THR A 209 -4.68 7.51 -3.16
N ALA A 210 -4.53 8.78 -2.77
CA ALA A 210 -5.51 9.40 -1.88
C ALA A 210 -6.78 9.76 -2.63
N ILE A 211 -7.88 9.21 -2.14
CA ILE A 211 -9.23 9.56 -2.61
C ILE A 211 -9.57 11.00 -2.20
N ALA A 212 -9.02 11.54 -1.11
CA ALA A 212 -9.28 12.92 -0.69
C ALA A 212 -8.32 13.95 -1.35
N GLY A 213 -8.91 15.07 -1.78
CA GLY A 213 -8.16 16.24 -2.26
C GLY A 213 -7.30 16.88 -1.16
N SER A 214 -6.34 17.71 -1.58
CA SER A 214 -5.41 18.41 -0.69
C SER A 214 -6.07 19.54 0.12
N GLY A 215 -7.37 19.81 -0.05
CA GLY A 215 -8.03 20.94 0.61
C GLY A 215 -7.59 22.30 0.05
N LEU A 216 -6.96 22.31 -1.14
CA LEU A 216 -6.43 23.50 -1.81
C LEU A 216 -6.59 23.35 -3.33
N VAL A 217 -6.98 24.43 -4.01
CA VAL A 217 -6.98 24.48 -5.48
C VAL A 217 -5.56 24.75 -5.96
N ALA A 218 -4.98 23.82 -6.72
CA ALA A 218 -3.59 23.85 -7.15
C ALA A 218 -3.40 23.47 -8.62
N VAL A 219 -2.64 24.28 -9.34
CA VAL A 219 -2.31 24.07 -10.76
C VAL A 219 -0.81 24.10 -10.98
N SER A 220 -0.32 23.37 -11.97
CA SER A 220 1.00 23.56 -12.56
C SER A 220 0.88 24.36 -13.84
N VAL A 221 1.79 25.32 -14.03
CA VAL A 221 1.80 26.19 -15.20
C VAL A 221 3.12 26.10 -15.96
N SER A 222 3.06 26.29 -17.27
CA SER A 222 4.26 26.36 -18.13
C SER A 222 5.07 27.63 -17.87
N ALA A 223 6.29 27.69 -18.42
CA ALA A 223 7.10 28.91 -18.40
C ALA A 223 6.36 30.12 -19.03
N ALA A 224 5.60 29.89 -20.10
CA ALA A 224 4.83 30.94 -20.76
C ALA A 224 3.72 31.49 -19.84
N ALA A 225 3.00 30.61 -19.15
CA ALA A 225 1.96 30.99 -18.20
C ALA A 225 2.53 31.60 -16.90
N ALA A 226 3.74 31.23 -16.49
CA ALA A 226 4.40 31.83 -15.34
C ALA A 226 5.02 33.22 -15.63
N ALA A 227 5.32 33.55 -16.89
CA ALA A 227 6.02 34.78 -17.25
C ALA A 227 5.35 36.08 -16.73
N PRO A 228 4.02 36.27 -16.83
CA PRO A 228 3.37 37.48 -16.30
C PRO A 228 3.58 37.68 -14.79
N ILE A 229 3.74 36.60 -14.03
CA ILE A 229 3.96 36.63 -12.58
C ILE A 229 5.29 37.33 -12.25
N PHE A 230 6.37 36.89 -12.89
CA PHE A 230 7.71 37.44 -12.64
C PHE A 230 7.92 38.80 -13.32
N GLN A 231 7.23 39.06 -14.44
CA GLN A 231 7.18 40.39 -15.05
C GLN A 231 6.53 41.42 -14.12
N ALA A 232 5.40 41.10 -13.49
CA ALA A 232 4.74 41.99 -12.53
C ALA A 232 5.63 42.27 -11.30
N ALA A 233 6.51 41.33 -10.94
CA ALA A 233 7.50 41.50 -9.87
C ALA A 233 8.80 42.19 -10.31
N ASN A 234 8.92 42.58 -11.60
CA ASN A 234 10.14 43.10 -12.22
C ASN A 234 11.38 42.22 -11.96
N LYS A 235 11.20 40.89 -12.07
CA LYS A 235 12.23 39.88 -11.82
C LYS A 235 12.33 38.91 -12.99
N ARG A 236 13.51 38.31 -13.19
CA ARG A 236 13.70 37.19 -14.12
C ARG A 236 13.65 35.88 -13.34
N LEU A 237 12.79 34.95 -13.76
CA LEU A 237 12.61 33.66 -13.08
C LEU A 237 13.93 32.90 -12.90
N GLU A 238 14.79 32.88 -13.91
CA GLU A 238 16.09 32.21 -13.84
C GLU A 238 17.00 32.79 -12.74
N ALA A 239 17.07 34.12 -12.64
CA ALA A 239 17.88 34.77 -11.61
C ALA A 239 17.31 34.53 -10.20
N VAL A 240 15.98 34.59 -10.06
CA VAL A 240 15.30 34.26 -8.79
C VAL A 240 15.57 32.82 -8.38
N GLN A 241 15.50 31.88 -9.32
CA GLN A 241 15.79 30.48 -9.04
C GLN A 241 17.26 30.29 -8.64
N GLN A 242 18.20 30.90 -9.37
CA GLN A 242 19.63 30.81 -9.08
C GLN A 242 19.96 31.28 -7.65
N GLU A 243 19.31 32.34 -7.16
CA GLU A 243 19.48 32.80 -5.77
C GLU A 243 19.01 31.76 -4.74
N LEU A 244 17.98 30.98 -5.06
CA LEU A 244 17.41 29.95 -4.19
C LEU A 244 18.18 28.61 -4.26
N ASP A 245 18.81 28.30 -5.40
CA ASP A 245 19.38 26.98 -5.68
C ASP A 245 20.53 26.58 -4.73
N GLY A 246 21.18 27.55 -4.10
CA GLY A 246 22.21 27.29 -3.09
C GLY A 246 21.68 26.76 -1.75
N GLY A 247 20.35 26.70 -1.56
CA GLY A 247 19.73 26.17 -0.32
C GLY A 247 19.88 27.10 0.88
N ASN A 248 20.18 28.37 0.67
CA ASN A 248 20.32 29.35 1.75
C ASN A 248 18.93 29.69 2.35
N PRO A 249 18.67 29.37 3.64
CA PRO A 249 17.37 29.59 4.28
C PRO A 249 17.03 31.07 4.47
N HIS A 250 17.98 31.99 4.24
CA HIS A 250 17.76 33.43 4.35
C HIS A 250 17.28 34.09 3.06
N VAL A 251 17.24 33.35 1.94
CA VAL A 251 16.69 33.87 0.68
C VAL A 251 15.17 33.77 0.74
N ALA A 252 14.53 34.92 0.97
CA ALA A 252 13.09 35.01 1.13
C ALA A 252 12.36 35.03 -0.22
N GLY A 253 11.10 34.59 -0.19
CA GLY A 253 10.15 34.91 -1.23
C GLY A 253 9.78 36.40 -1.26
N PHE A 254 8.80 36.76 -2.08
CA PHE A 254 8.35 38.15 -2.21
C PHE A 254 6.87 38.25 -2.57
N ALA A 255 6.22 39.31 -2.09
CA ALA A 255 4.88 39.67 -2.52
C ALA A 255 4.90 40.15 -3.98
N ILE A 256 3.83 39.88 -4.72
CA ILE A 256 3.63 40.39 -6.08
C ILE A 256 2.38 41.28 -6.03
N PRO A 257 2.51 42.51 -5.49
CA PRO A 257 1.37 43.39 -5.32
C PRO A 257 0.76 43.73 -6.68
N ASN A 258 -0.56 43.90 -6.72
CA ASN A 258 -1.33 44.28 -7.92
C ASN A 258 -1.41 43.22 -9.04
N LEU A 259 -1.02 41.97 -8.77
CA LEU A 259 -1.33 40.85 -9.66
C LEU A 259 -2.37 39.94 -9.01
N ALA A 260 -3.57 39.92 -9.59
CA ALA A 260 -4.58 38.92 -9.29
C ALA A 260 -4.35 37.68 -10.18
N LEU A 261 -4.39 36.51 -9.55
CA LEU A 261 -4.41 35.22 -10.22
C LEU A 261 -5.78 34.58 -10.04
N THR A 262 -6.26 33.89 -11.08
CA THR A 262 -7.44 33.01 -11.01
C THR A 262 -7.02 31.61 -11.41
N LEU A 263 -7.31 30.62 -10.57
CA LEU A 263 -7.07 29.20 -10.84
C LEU A 263 -8.42 28.53 -10.97
N ASN A 264 -8.69 27.88 -12.09
CA ASN A 264 -9.82 27.00 -12.27
C ASN A 264 -9.28 25.59 -12.50
N ALA A 265 -9.20 24.79 -11.43
CA ALA A 265 -8.72 23.41 -11.50
C ALA A 265 -9.91 22.47 -11.73
N GLN A 266 -9.82 21.66 -12.78
CA GLN A 266 -10.82 20.66 -13.13
C GLN A 266 -10.18 19.29 -13.17
N ILE A 267 -10.48 18.45 -12.18
CA ILE A 267 -9.91 17.11 -12.09
C ILE A 267 -11.01 16.10 -12.35
N VAL A 268 -10.79 15.29 -13.38
CA VAL A 268 -11.67 14.15 -13.68
C VAL A 268 -11.00 12.90 -13.14
N ARG A 269 -11.52 12.41 -12.01
CA ARG A 269 -11.11 11.11 -11.45
C ARG A 269 -11.67 10.00 -12.32
N GLN A 270 -10.79 9.11 -12.74
CA GLN A 270 -11.15 7.94 -13.54
C GLN A 270 -11.45 6.80 -12.58
N GLN A 271 -12.74 6.51 -12.39
CA GLN A 271 -13.17 5.34 -11.65
C GLN A 271 -13.02 4.09 -12.52
N GLN A 272 -12.53 3.01 -11.93
CA GLN A 272 -12.54 1.67 -12.48
C GLN A 272 -13.12 0.68 -11.47
N THR A 273 -13.33 -0.55 -11.93
CA THR A 273 -13.86 -1.63 -11.12
C THR A 273 -12.78 -2.69 -10.94
N GLY A 274 -12.38 -2.94 -9.69
CA GLY A 274 -11.60 -4.11 -9.29
C GLY A 274 -12.54 -5.25 -8.93
N ASN A 275 -12.04 -6.48 -8.88
CA ASN A 275 -12.86 -7.64 -8.54
C ASN A 275 -12.10 -8.54 -7.57
N ASN A 276 -12.60 -8.74 -6.36
CA ASN A 276 -12.15 -9.91 -5.61
C ASN A 276 -12.72 -11.17 -6.26
N VAL A 277 -12.02 -12.30 -6.13
CA VAL A 277 -12.55 -13.62 -6.46
C VAL A 277 -12.70 -14.40 -5.18
N VAL A 278 -13.93 -14.66 -4.76
CA VAL A 278 -14.22 -15.34 -3.50
C VAL A 278 -15.17 -16.50 -3.72
N GLY A 279 -14.73 -17.68 -3.34
CA GLY A 279 -15.53 -18.90 -3.33
C GLY A 279 -15.49 -19.58 -1.97
N TYR A 280 -16.28 -20.63 -1.82
CA TYR A 280 -16.16 -21.49 -0.63
C TYR A 280 -16.42 -22.95 -0.92
N LEU A 281 -15.75 -23.81 -0.14
CA LEU A 281 -16.04 -25.24 -0.05
C LEU A 281 -16.99 -25.48 1.13
N PRO A 282 -18.20 -26.02 0.89
CA PRO A 282 -19.15 -26.27 1.96
C PRO A 282 -18.62 -27.24 3.03
N ALA A 283 -19.07 -27.05 4.27
CA ALA A 283 -18.96 -28.08 5.30
C ALA A 283 -19.63 -29.39 4.80
N SER A 284 -19.09 -30.52 5.20
CA SER A 284 -19.60 -31.84 4.81
C SER A 284 -20.92 -32.22 5.51
N GLY A 285 -21.29 -31.48 6.57
CA GLY A 285 -22.51 -31.69 7.34
C GLY A 285 -23.04 -30.38 7.95
N ALA A 286 -24.02 -30.49 8.84
CA ALA A 286 -24.59 -29.34 9.53
C ALA A 286 -23.54 -28.63 10.42
N THR A 287 -23.57 -27.30 10.42
CA THR A 287 -22.68 -26.46 11.22
C THR A 287 -23.27 -26.09 12.59
N THR A 288 -24.44 -26.63 12.94
CA THR A 288 -25.09 -26.41 14.24
C THR A 288 -24.16 -26.82 15.38
N GLY A 289 -23.91 -25.92 16.34
CA GLY A 289 -23.01 -26.17 17.48
C GLY A 289 -21.52 -25.98 17.17
N VAL A 290 -21.15 -25.59 15.95
CA VAL A 290 -19.79 -25.19 15.58
C VAL A 290 -19.65 -23.67 15.78
N GLY A 291 -18.83 -23.24 16.74
CA GLY A 291 -18.68 -21.81 17.04
C GLY A 291 -17.96 -21.09 15.90
N ARG A 292 -18.59 -20.10 15.23
CA ARG A 292 -18.10 -19.35 14.05
C ARG A 292 -17.86 -20.21 12.77
N PRO A 293 -18.90 -20.58 11.99
CA PRO A 293 -18.86 -21.71 11.04
C PRO A 293 -17.99 -21.55 9.78
N TRP A 294 -17.07 -20.60 9.74
CA TRP A 294 -16.21 -20.32 8.58
C TRP A 294 -14.74 -20.22 8.97
N VAL A 295 -13.85 -20.72 8.11
CA VAL A 295 -12.42 -20.41 8.12
C VAL A 295 -12.08 -19.83 6.76
N ALA A 296 -11.34 -18.72 6.74
CA ALA A 296 -10.94 -18.06 5.51
C ALA A 296 -9.45 -18.23 5.25
N VAL A 297 -9.09 -18.49 4.00
CA VAL A 297 -7.72 -18.42 3.49
C VAL A 297 -7.70 -17.42 2.34
N GLY A 298 -6.65 -16.63 2.23
CA GLY A 298 -6.56 -15.69 1.12
C GLY A 298 -5.17 -15.15 0.83
N ALA A 299 -5.08 -14.52 -0.33
CA ALA A 299 -3.91 -13.86 -0.88
C ALA A 299 -4.40 -12.82 -1.88
N HIS A 300 -3.72 -11.70 -2.03
CA HIS A 300 -3.99 -10.86 -3.20
C HIS A 300 -3.47 -11.51 -4.48
N TYR A 301 -4.13 -11.22 -5.60
CA TYR A 301 -3.78 -11.77 -6.90
C TYR A 301 -3.47 -10.68 -7.94
N ASP A 302 -3.78 -9.42 -7.63
CA ASP A 302 -3.30 -8.27 -8.39
C ASP A 302 -1.80 -8.04 -8.16
N HIS A 303 -1.17 -7.33 -9.10
CA HIS A 303 0.21 -6.85 -8.97
C HIS A 303 0.36 -5.52 -9.76
N LEU A 304 1.58 -5.11 -10.09
CA LEU A 304 1.89 -3.77 -10.61
C LEU A 304 1.71 -3.56 -12.13
N GLY A 305 1.29 -4.59 -12.88
CA GLY A 305 1.13 -4.51 -14.33
C GLY A 305 2.43 -4.19 -15.05
N ARG A 306 2.55 -2.95 -15.57
CA ARG A 306 3.77 -2.43 -16.23
C ARG A 306 4.54 -1.41 -15.38
N GLY A 307 4.18 -1.25 -14.10
CA GLY A 307 4.82 -0.30 -13.19
C GLY A 307 4.42 1.17 -13.40
N GLY A 308 3.33 1.43 -14.13
CA GLY A 308 2.79 2.79 -14.33
C GLY A 308 1.91 3.30 -13.19
N ALA A 309 1.54 2.41 -12.27
CA ALA A 309 0.79 2.68 -11.04
C ALA A 309 1.42 1.89 -9.88
N GLY A 310 1.25 2.37 -8.65
CA GLY A 310 1.76 1.71 -7.44
C GLY A 310 3.24 2.01 -7.13
N ASN A 311 3.83 1.20 -6.24
CA ASN A 311 5.16 1.42 -5.65
C ASN A 311 6.28 0.66 -6.38
N SER A 312 6.30 0.69 -7.72
CA SER A 312 7.33 0.01 -8.52
C SER A 312 8.75 0.45 -8.13
N LEU A 313 9.66 -0.53 -8.04
CA LEU A 313 11.09 -0.33 -7.77
C LEU A 313 11.94 -0.53 -9.03
N ALA A 314 11.32 -0.54 -10.22
CA ALA A 314 11.99 -0.65 -11.51
C ALA A 314 12.91 0.56 -11.73
N ASP A 315 14.11 0.32 -12.26
CA ASP A 315 14.98 1.41 -12.69
C ASP A 315 14.59 1.95 -14.08
N ASN A 316 15.26 3.03 -14.51
CA ASN A 316 14.97 3.67 -15.80
C ASN A 316 15.11 2.74 -17.02
N SER A 317 15.93 1.68 -16.93
CA SER A 317 16.10 0.69 -18.02
C SER A 317 14.94 -0.30 -18.08
N GLN A 318 14.12 -0.37 -17.03
CA GLN A 318 13.04 -1.31 -16.83
C GLN A 318 11.64 -0.68 -16.94
N LEU A 319 11.56 0.61 -17.31
CA LEU A 319 10.29 1.32 -17.46
C LEU A 319 9.36 0.61 -18.44
N ASN A 320 8.08 0.52 -18.06
CA ASN A 320 7.00 -0.11 -18.83
C ASN A 320 7.14 -1.62 -19.08
N GLN A 321 8.13 -2.29 -18.47
CA GLN A 321 8.22 -3.75 -18.52
C GLN A 321 7.17 -4.39 -17.62
N ILE A 322 6.76 -5.61 -17.97
CA ILE A 322 5.78 -6.37 -17.19
C ILE A 322 6.40 -6.73 -15.83
N HIS A 323 5.68 -6.39 -14.76
CA HIS A 323 5.94 -6.85 -13.41
C HIS A 323 5.19 -8.18 -13.27
N TYR A 324 5.91 -9.29 -13.39
CA TYR A 324 5.28 -10.61 -13.44
C TYR A 324 4.68 -11.04 -12.10
N GLY A 325 5.25 -10.59 -10.99
CA GLY A 325 4.73 -10.84 -9.66
C GLY A 325 4.68 -12.33 -9.32
N ALA A 326 5.81 -13.02 -9.52
CA ALA A 326 5.92 -14.46 -9.28
C ALA A 326 5.91 -14.78 -7.79
N ASP A 327 6.70 -14.06 -6.99
CA ASP A 327 6.61 -14.16 -5.53
C ASP A 327 5.50 -13.27 -5.00
N ASP A 328 5.37 -12.06 -5.57
CA ASP A 328 4.41 -11.03 -5.20
C ASP A 328 3.34 -10.83 -6.30
N ASN A 329 2.23 -11.55 -6.31
CA ASN A 329 1.85 -12.55 -5.32
C ASN A 329 1.28 -13.84 -5.92
N ALA A 330 1.81 -14.28 -7.07
CA ALA A 330 1.44 -15.58 -7.63
C ALA A 330 1.78 -16.74 -6.67
N SER A 331 2.83 -16.62 -5.85
CA SER A 331 3.19 -17.60 -4.83
C SER A 331 2.09 -17.77 -3.77
N GLY A 332 1.58 -16.68 -3.19
CA GLY A 332 0.52 -16.70 -2.18
C GLY A 332 -0.81 -17.17 -2.76
N THR A 333 -1.19 -16.63 -3.93
CA THR A 333 -2.37 -17.09 -4.67
C THR A 333 -2.34 -18.61 -4.91
N THR A 334 -1.16 -19.13 -5.26
CA THR A 334 -0.97 -20.56 -5.51
C THR A 334 -1.00 -21.39 -4.23
N ALA A 335 -0.44 -20.90 -3.12
CA ALA A 335 -0.53 -21.56 -1.82
C ALA A 335 -1.99 -21.71 -1.37
N VAL A 336 -2.82 -20.69 -1.59
CA VAL A 336 -4.26 -20.70 -1.31
C VAL A 336 -4.99 -21.75 -2.16
N LEU A 337 -4.69 -21.83 -3.46
CA LEU A 337 -5.24 -22.88 -4.33
C LEU A 337 -4.86 -24.29 -3.86
N ASN A 338 -3.61 -24.51 -3.45
CA ASN A 338 -3.13 -25.80 -2.96
C ASN A 338 -3.87 -26.21 -1.67
N ILE A 339 -4.06 -25.29 -0.73
CA ILE A 339 -4.85 -25.54 0.49
C ILE A 339 -6.29 -25.93 0.15
N ALA A 340 -6.93 -25.17 -0.75
CA ALA A 340 -8.30 -25.44 -1.17
C ALA A 340 -8.42 -26.82 -1.85
N GLU A 341 -7.49 -27.16 -2.74
CA GLU A 341 -7.46 -28.46 -3.42
C GLU A 341 -7.28 -29.60 -2.43
N ALA A 342 -6.30 -29.50 -1.53
CA ALA A 342 -6.00 -30.52 -0.53
C ALA A 342 -7.18 -30.79 0.40
N LEU A 343 -7.98 -29.77 0.71
CA LEU A 343 -9.12 -29.88 1.61
C LEU A 343 -10.45 -30.17 0.89
N SER A 344 -10.54 -29.98 -0.43
CA SER A 344 -11.78 -30.14 -1.23
C SER A 344 -12.43 -31.52 -1.08
N THR A 345 -11.63 -32.57 -0.93
CA THR A 345 -12.07 -33.97 -0.81
C THR A 345 -12.15 -34.47 0.64
N GLN A 346 -11.71 -33.67 1.61
CA GLN A 346 -11.67 -34.06 3.02
C GLN A 346 -12.99 -33.72 3.72
N PRO A 347 -13.41 -34.49 4.75
CA PRO A 347 -14.50 -34.07 5.63
C PRO A 347 -14.20 -32.73 6.31
N ARG A 348 -15.18 -31.83 6.39
CA ARG A 348 -15.05 -30.49 7.01
C ARG A 348 -16.25 -30.18 7.89
N LYS A 349 -16.04 -29.69 9.12
CA LYS A 349 -17.14 -29.24 9.99
C LYS A 349 -17.53 -27.77 9.78
N ARG A 350 -16.65 -26.95 9.22
CA ARG A 350 -16.91 -25.56 8.88
C ARG A 350 -16.73 -25.33 7.37
N HIS A 351 -17.26 -24.23 6.87
CA HIS A 351 -17.05 -23.80 5.49
C HIS A 351 -15.64 -23.25 5.32
N LEU A 352 -14.96 -23.62 4.23
CA LEU A 352 -13.67 -23.02 3.87
C LEU A 352 -13.91 -21.93 2.83
N LEU A 353 -13.77 -20.68 3.23
CA LEU A 353 -13.77 -19.52 2.34
C LEU A 353 -12.39 -19.38 1.71
N VAL A 354 -12.34 -19.26 0.39
CA VAL A 354 -11.13 -19.13 -0.41
C VAL A 354 -11.22 -17.80 -1.15
N ALA A 355 -10.35 -16.86 -0.79
CA ALA A 355 -10.40 -15.50 -1.29
C ALA A 355 -9.12 -15.09 -2.02
N PHE A 356 -9.30 -14.43 -3.15
CA PHE A 356 -8.26 -13.77 -3.90
C PHE A 356 -8.58 -12.28 -3.98
N TRP A 357 -7.75 -11.46 -3.36
CA TRP A 357 -7.99 -10.01 -3.23
C TRP A 357 -7.42 -9.23 -4.41
N SER A 358 -8.14 -8.20 -4.82
CA SER A 358 -7.74 -7.24 -5.84
C SER A 358 -7.49 -5.89 -5.18
N GLY A 359 -6.61 -5.06 -5.73
CA GLY A 359 -6.30 -3.73 -5.22
C GLY A 359 -5.47 -3.71 -3.93
N GLU A 360 -4.73 -4.78 -3.62
CA GLU A 360 -3.82 -4.80 -2.47
C GLU A 360 -2.71 -3.76 -2.66
N GLU A 361 -2.11 -3.76 -3.86
CA GLU A 361 -1.03 -2.86 -4.31
C GLU A 361 -1.42 -1.38 -4.30
N LEU A 362 -2.72 -1.13 -4.27
CA LEU A 362 -3.34 0.20 -4.24
C LEU A 362 -3.79 0.60 -2.82
N GLY A 363 -3.50 -0.22 -1.81
CA GLY A 363 -3.81 0.02 -0.40
C GLY A 363 -4.92 -0.87 0.17
N LEU A 364 -4.84 -2.18 -0.05
CA LEU A 364 -5.76 -3.18 0.54
C LEU A 364 -7.24 -2.98 0.14
N LEU A 365 -7.50 -2.44 -1.06
CA LEU A 365 -8.83 -1.98 -1.44
C LEU A 365 -9.86 -3.12 -1.46
N GLY A 366 -9.50 -4.27 -2.00
CA GLY A 366 -10.39 -5.42 -2.12
C GLY A 366 -10.74 -6.07 -0.79
N SER A 367 -9.76 -6.31 0.09
CA SER A 367 -10.02 -6.92 1.39
C SER A 367 -10.78 -5.97 2.32
N ASN A 368 -10.52 -4.65 2.27
CA ASN A 368 -11.34 -3.65 2.97
C ASN A 368 -12.79 -3.65 2.46
N ALA A 369 -12.99 -3.63 1.13
CA ALA A 369 -14.32 -3.69 0.54
C ALA A 369 -15.10 -4.96 0.97
N TYR A 370 -14.41 -6.08 1.17
CA TYR A 370 -15.00 -7.30 1.72
C TYR A 370 -15.43 -7.12 3.18
N VAL A 371 -14.52 -6.72 4.09
CA VAL A 371 -14.83 -6.68 5.53
C VAL A 371 -15.84 -5.58 5.90
N ASP A 372 -15.96 -4.52 5.08
CA ASP A 372 -16.94 -3.45 5.26
C ASP A 372 -18.37 -3.87 4.91
N LYS A 373 -18.52 -4.71 3.88
CA LYS A 373 -19.82 -5.24 3.43
C LYS A 373 -19.73 -6.75 3.23
N PRO A 374 -19.53 -7.51 4.32
CA PRO A 374 -19.13 -8.90 4.20
C PRO A 374 -20.35 -9.77 3.88
N PRO A 375 -20.32 -10.57 2.79
CA PRO A 375 -21.41 -11.52 2.47
C PRO A 375 -21.55 -12.62 3.53
N VAL A 376 -20.47 -12.92 4.25
CA VAL A 376 -20.45 -13.76 5.45
C VAL A 376 -20.07 -12.84 6.60
N ALA A 377 -20.94 -12.67 7.59
CA ALA A 377 -20.68 -11.76 8.70
C ALA A 377 -19.32 -12.04 9.37
N ASN A 378 -18.54 -10.99 9.63
CA ASN A 378 -17.17 -11.10 10.13
C ASN A 378 -17.07 -11.91 11.44
N ASP A 379 -18.10 -11.83 12.30
CA ASP A 379 -18.19 -12.57 13.56
C ASP A 379 -18.45 -14.09 13.37
N GLN A 380 -18.78 -14.53 12.16
CA GLN A 380 -18.87 -15.94 11.78
C GLN A 380 -17.54 -16.53 11.28
N LEU A 381 -16.50 -15.70 11.09
CA LEU A 381 -15.15 -16.16 10.74
C LEU A 381 -14.39 -16.58 12.00
N ALA A 382 -14.03 -17.87 12.07
CA ALA A 382 -13.19 -18.42 13.12
C ALA A 382 -11.74 -17.94 13.00
N ALA A 383 -11.23 -17.84 11.77
CA ALA A 383 -9.89 -17.35 11.48
C ALA A 383 -9.74 -16.89 10.03
N TYR A 384 -8.74 -16.04 9.78
CA TYR A 384 -8.24 -15.69 8.45
C TYR A 384 -6.73 -15.97 8.32
N LEU A 385 -6.32 -16.71 7.30
CA LEU A 385 -4.90 -16.94 7.02
C LEU A 385 -4.53 -16.27 5.69
N ASN A 386 -3.57 -15.35 5.76
CA ASN A 386 -3.06 -14.59 4.62
C ASN A 386 -1.75 -15.17 4.09
N PHE A 387 -1.59 -15.22 2.77
CA PHE A 387 -0.37 -15.66 2.10
C PHE A 387 0.11 -14.58 1.15
N ASP A 388 1.29 -14.04 1.44
CA ASP A 388 1.88 -12.92 0.71
C ASP A 388 3.38 -13.18 0.64
N MET A 389 3.94 -13.26 -0.58
CA MET A 389 5.36 -13.52 -0.82
C MET A 389 5.89 -14.76 -0.05
N VAL A 390 5.38 -15.93 -0.43
CA VAL A 390 5.67 -17.21 0.24
C VAL A 390 6.50 -18.20 -0.60
N GLY A 391 7.04 -17.74 -1.72
CA GLY A 391 7.81 -18.55 -2.67
C GLY A 391 9.34 -18.41 -2.56
N ARG A 392 9.86 -17.58 -1.66
CA ARG A 392 11.31 -17.23 -1.58
C ARG A 392 11.96 -17.61 -0.24
N VAL A 393 11.55 -18.76 0.32
CA VAL A 393 12.14 -19.32 1.55
C VAL A 393 13.66 -19.35 1.46
N THR A 394 14.34 -18.74 2.44
CA THR A 394 15.80 -18.69 2.52
C THR A 394 16.22 -19.21 3.89
N ASP A 395 17.32 -19.98 3.96
CA ASP A 395 17.82 -20.60 5.19
C ASP A 395 16.77 -21.42 5.96
N ASN A 396 15.81 -22.05 5.26
CA ASN A 396 14.69 -22.79 5.88
C ASN A 396 13.79 -21.95 6.81
N LYS A 397 13.87 -20.61 6.73
CA LYS A 397 13.10 -19.70 7.59
C LYS A 397 11.78 -19.33 6.94
N LEU A 398 10.72 -19.40 7.73
CA LEU A 398 9.39 -18.94 7.37
C LEU A 398 8.88 -18.00 8.47
N THR A 399 8.45 -16.80 8.09
CA THR A 399 7.88 -15.85 9.04
C THR A 399 6.37 -16.05 9.11
N VAL A 400 5.85 -16.16 10.33
CA VAL A 400 4.41 -16.17 10.60
C VAL A 400 4.09 -14.99 11.50
N GLN A 401 3.33 -14.05 10.97
CA GLN A 401 2.94 -12.80 11.62
C GLN A 401 1.51 -12.88 12.15
N ALA A 402 1.08 -11.84 12.88
CA ALA A 402 -0.21 -11.78 13.57
C ALA A 402 -0.44 -12.89 14.61
N THR A 403 0.63 -13.54 15.09
CA THR A 403 0.53 -14.67 16.04
C THR A 403 0.02 -14.24 17.42
N GLY A 404 -0.03 -12.94 17.71
CA GLY A 404 -0.62 -12.39 18.93
C GLY A 404 -2.14 -12.33 18.90
N THR A 405 -2.78 -12.47 17.74
CA THR A 405 -4.25 -12.32 17.61
C THR A 405 -5.04 -13.46 18.26
N SER A 406 -4.37 -14.51 18.73
CA SER A 406 -4.97 -15.58 19.53
C SER A 406 -3.90 -16.36 20.28
N GLY A 407 -4.16 -16.66 21.56
CA GLY A 407 -3.32 -17.55 22.36
C GLY A 407 -3.26 -19.00 21.84
N MET A 408 -4.09 -19.37 20.86
CA MET A 408 -4.09 -20.70 20.26
C MET A 408 -2.95 -20.91 19.25
N TRP A 409 -2.42 -19.82 18.66
CA TRP A 409 -1.49 -19.89 17.54
C TRP A 409 -0.18 -20.63 17.81
N PRO A 410 0.55 -20.37 18.92
CA PRO A 410 1.85 -21.01 19.15
C PRO A 410 1.76 -22.54 19.14
N LYS A 411 0.79 -23.11 19.88
CA LYS A 411 0.58 -24.56 19.96
C LYS A 411 0.17 -25.15 18.60
N LEU A 412 -0.71 -24.47 17.88
CA LEU A 412 -1.21 -24.97 16.60
C LEU A 412 -0.09 -24.96 15.55
N LEU A 413 0.71 -23.89 15.50
CA LEU A 413 1.86 -23.77 14.61
C LEU A 413 2.93 -24.84 14.91
N GLU A 414 3.28 -25.04 16.18
CA GLU A 414 4.22 -26.09 16.60
C GLU A 414 3.76 -27.47 16.13
N GLN A 415 2.49 -27.82 16.37
CA GLN A 415 1.93 -29.12 15.99
C GLN A 415 1.82 -29.32 14.47
N ALA A 416 1.59 -28.26 13.70
CA ALA A 416 1.51 -28.34 12.24
C ALA A 416 2.90 -28.38 11.60
N ASN A 417 3.89 -27.73 12.21
CA ASN A 417 5.25 -27.62 11.68
C ASN A 417 6.11 -28.87 11.88
N VAL A 418 5.68 -29.85 12.68
CA VAL A 418 6.42 -31.12 12.87
C VAL A 418 6.78 -31.80 11.56
N VAL A 419 5.88 -31.77 10.58
CA VAL A 419 6.09 -32.39 9.26
C VAL A 419 6.79 -31.43 8.30
N ALA A 420 6.37 -30.15 8.30
CA ALA A 420 6.90 -29.17 7.37
C ALA A 420 8.35 -28.77 7.67
N GLY A 421 8.78 -28.78 8.93
CA GLY A 421 10.17 -28.63 9.35
C GLY A 421 10.79 -27.25 9.12
N PHE A 422 10.00 -26.17 9.12
CA PHE A 422 10.53 -24.81 8.97
C PHE A 422 11.09 -24.27 10.28
N ASP A 423 12.10 -23.41 10.17
CA ASP A 423 12.55 -22.54 11.27
C ASP A 423 11.60 -21.34 11.36
N LEU A 424 10.50 -21.52 12.12
CA LEU A 424 9.44 -20.53 12.22
C LEU A 424 9.90 -19.29 13.00
N THR A 425 9.82 -18.13 12.34
CA THR A 425 9.93 -16.83 13.01
C THR A 425 8.53 -16.31 13.32
N LEU A 426 8.13 -16.43 14.59
CA LEU A 426 6.79 -16.00 15.03
C LEU A 426 6.81 -14.51 15.40
N GLN A 427 5.96 -13.72 14.75
CA GLN A 427 5.80 -12.29 15.02
C GLN A 427 4.39 -12.00 15.55
N PRO A 428 4.25 -11.56 16.82
CA PRO A 428 2.94 -11.28 17.39
C PRO A 428 2.18 -10.15 16.70
N ASP A 429 2.91 -9.18 16.11
CA ASP A 429 2.36 -7.96 15.53
C ASP A 429 1.43 -8.24 14.33
N PRO A 430 0.13 -7.90 14.44
CA PRO A 430 -0.84 -8.11 13.36
C PRO A 430 -1.00 -6.91 12.42
N TYR A 431 -0.30 -5.80 12.65
CA TYR A 431 -0.44 -4.56 11.86
C TYR A 431 0.55 -4.53 10.69
N GLN A 432 0.39 -5.50 9.78
CA GLN A 432 1.22 -5.67 8.59
C GLN A 432 0.55 -5.01 7.38
N PRO A 433 1.30 -4.41 6.44
CA PRO A 433 0.75 -3.75 5.26
C PRO A 433 0.35 -4.78 4.20
N THR A 434 -0.56 -5.70 4.56
CA THR A 434 -1.14 -6.75 3.72
C THR A 434 -2.56 -7.03 4.22
N ASP A 435 -3.35 -7.82 3.49
CA ASP A 435 -4.79 -8.01 3.72
C ASP A 435 -5.16 -8.51 5.13
N VAL A 436 -4.20 -9.09 5.88
CA VAL A 436 -4.37 -9.45 7.30
C VAL A 436 -4.83 -8.27 8.16
N SER A 437 -4.44 -7.04 7.81
CA SER A 437 -4.83 -5.82 8.52
C SER A 437 -6.32 -5.55 8.43
N SER A 438 -6.94 -5.80 7.28
CA SER A 438 -8.38 -5.63 7.06
C SER A 438 -9.19 -6.51 8.03
N PHE A 439 -8.80 -7.78 8.18
CA PHE A 439 -9.44 -8.74 9.08
C PHE A 439 -9.18 -8.47 10.56
N ASN A 440 -7.97 -8.01 10.91
CA ASN A 440 -7.65 -7.60 12.27
C ASN A 440 -8.50 -6.39 12.71
N SER A 441 -8.79 -5.45 11.80
CA SER A 441 -9.65 -4.27 12.07
C SER A 441 -11.10 -4.62 12.45
N VAL A 442 -11.55 -5.84 12.12
CA VAL A 442 -12.88 -6.38 12.43
C VAL A 442 -12.82 -7.54 13.42
N SER A 443 -11.72 -7.65 14.19
CA SER A 443 -11.57 -8.62 15.30
C SER A 443 -11.67 -10.09 14.88
N VAL A 444 -11.15 -10.42 13.70
CA VAL A 444 -10.99 -11.80 13.23
C VAL A 444 -9.58 -12.29 13.58
N PRO A 445 -9.42 -13.41 14.32
CA PRO A 445 -8.13 -14.02 14.57
C PRO A 445 -7.41 -14.34 13.26
N SER A 446 -6.14 -13.99 13.13
CA SER A 446 -5.46 -14.11 11.85
C SER A 446 -4.00 -14.49 11.95
N LEU A 447 -3.49 -15.07 10.87
CA LEU A 447 -2.07 -15.33 10.63
C LEU A 447 -1.70 -14.80 9.25
N ALA A 448 -0.48 -14.28 9.10
CA ALA A 448 0.08 -13.95 7.80
C ALA A 448 1.40 -14.67 7.59
N PHE A 449 1.55 -15.33 6.45
CA PHE A 449 2.76 -16.07 6.08
C PHE A 449 3.56 -15.25 5.08
N PHE A 450 4.87 -15.15 5.34
CA PHE A 450 5.80 -14.31 4.57
C PHE A 450 7.22 -14.88 4.60
N THR A 451 7.94 -14.79 3.49
CA THR A 451 9.33 -15.30 3.38
C THR A 451 10.40 -14.22 3.42
N GLY A 452 10.01 -12.94 3.50
CA GLY A 452 10.94 -11.81 3.52
C GLY A 452 11.01 -11.08 2.18
N ALA A 453 11.41 -9.81 2.23
CA ALA A 453 11.67 -9.05 1.02
C ALA A 453 12.98 -9.51 0.35
N HIS A 454 13.04 -9.42 -0.97
CA HIS A 454 14.22 -9.76 -1.78
C HIS A 454 14.47 -8.70 -2.85
N GLN A 455 15.59 -8.80 -3.58
CA GLN A 455 16.07 -7.75 -4.48
C GLN A 455 15.15 -7.49 -5.68
N GLU A 456 14.33 -8.47 -6.05
CA GLU A 456 13.35 -8.40 -7.14
C GLU A 456 11.97 -7.87 -6.74
N TYR A 457 11.73 -7.63 -5.46
CA TYR A 457 10.45 -7.10 -4.98
C TYR A 457 10.03 -5.85 -5.78
N HIS A 458 8.77 -5.83 -6.23
CA HIS A 458 8.19 -4.76 -7.06
C HIS A 458 8.98 -4.43 -8.34
N LYS A 459 9.64 -5.43 -8.95
CA LYS A 459 10.39 -5.26 -10.21
C LYS A 459 9.95 -6.25 -11.28
N PRO A 460 10.18 -5.92 -12.58
CA PRO A 460 9.99 -6.85 -13.69
C PRO A 460 10.78 -8.16 -13.58
N SER A 461 11.80 -8.18 -12.73
CA SER A 461 12.63 -9.35 -12.50
C SER A 461 12.09 -10.31 -11.44
N ASP A 462 10.90 -10.08 -10.86
CA ASP A 462 10.21 -11.06 -10.01
C ASP A 462 9.52 -12.13 -10.88
N THR A 463 10.31 -13.10 -11.33
CA THR A 463 9.94 -14.09 -12.34
C THR A 463 9.85 -15.51 -11.79
N ALA A 464 9.04 -16.35 -12.44
CA ALA A 464 8.69 -17.70 -11.97
C ALA A 464 9.91 -18.64 -11.80
N ASP A 465 11.02 -18.42 -12.51
CA ASP A 465 12.25 -19.20 -12.35
C ASP A 465 12.96 -18.97 -11.01
N LYS A 466 12.61 -17.91 -10.28
CA LYS A 466 13.20 -17.55 -8.98
C LYS A 466 12.50 -18.19 -7.78
N ILE A 467 11.39 -18.89 -7.99
CA ILE A 467 10.60 -19.47 -6.90
C ILE A 467 11.20 -20.79 -6.41
N ASN A 468 11.27 -20.94 -5.09
CA ASN A 468 11.68 -22.16 -4.41
C ASN A 468 10.47 -23.11 -4.30
N TYR A 469 10.13 -23.78 -5.39
CA TYR A 469 8.88 -24.54 -5.49
C TYR A 469 8.71 -25.68 -4.48
N GLU A 470 9.79 -26.35 -4.09
CA GLU A 470 9.73 -27.39 -3.05
C GLU A 470 9.34 -26.79 -1.69
N ASP A 471 9.90 -25.62 -1.37
CA ASP A 471 9.55 -24.90 -0.14
C ASP A 471 8.16 -24.26 -0.22
N LEU A 472 7.74 -23.76 -1.38
CA LEU A 472 6.37 -23.28 -1.59
C LEU A 472 5.34 -24.40 -1.38
N ASP A 473 5.61 -25.60 -1.88
CA ASP A 473 4.79 -26.79 -1.62
C ASP A 473 4.76 -27.10 -0.10
N ARG A 474 5.92 -27.06 0.59
CA ARG A 474 6.01 -27.24 2.06
C ARG A 474 5.23 -26.18 2.84
N VAL A 475 5.24 -24.91 2.40
CA VAL A 475 4.41 -23.84 3.00
C VAL A 475 2.93 -24.18 2.87
N GLY A 476 2.51 -24.64 1.67
CA GLY A 476 1.14 -25.10 1.44
C GLY A 476 0.75 -26.28 2.33
N GLU A 477 1.66 -27.23 2.59
CA GLU A 477 1.44 -28.36 3.49
C GLU A 477 1.28 -27.92 4.96
N LEU A 478 2.16 -27.04 5.45
CA LEU A 478 2.04 -26.45 6.78
C LEU A 478 0.69 -25.75 6.95
N ALA A 479 0.35 -24.88 6.01
CA ALA A 479 -0.91 -24.14 6.02
C ALA A 479 -2.12 -25.06 5.96
N THR A 480 -2.10 -26.09 5.13
CA THR A 480 -3.17 -27.09 5.05
C THR A 480 -3.35 -27.81 6.38
N ALA A 481 -2.27 -28.17 7.07
CA ALA A 481 -2.34 -28.80 8.38
C ALA A 481 -2.95 -27.85 9.43
N ILE A 482 -2.64 -26.56 9.39
CA ILE A 482 -3.23 -25.53 10.26
C ILE A 482 -4.73 -25.40 9.99
N VAL A 483 -5.11 -25.18 8.72
CA VAL A 483 -6.50 -24.99 8.31
C VAL A 483 -7.33 -26.23 8.63
N ARG A 484 -6.81 -27.43 8.39
CA ARG A 484 -7.50 -28.69 8.74
C ARG A 484 -7.84 -28.75 10.22
N ARG A 485 -6.91 -28.41 11.11
CA ARG A 485 -7.15 -28.39 12.56
C ARG A 485 -8.25 -27.39 12.93
N LEU A 486 -8.27 -26.22 12.31
CA LEU A 486 -9.34 -25.23 12.48
C LEU A 486 -10.68 -25.74 11.96
N MET A 487 -10.68 -26.46 10.84
CA MET A 487 -11.86 -27.04 10.21
C MET A 487 -12.48 -28.19 11.03
N ASP A 488 -11.66 -28.91 11.80
CA ASP A 488 -12.09 -30.06 12.60
C ASP A 488 -12.49 -29.68 14.05
N ALA A 489 -12.05 -28.51 14.53
CA ALA A 489 -12.34 -28.01 15.88
C ALA A 489 -13.76 -27.42 15.99
N ASN A 490 -14.45 -27.72 17.10
CA ASN A 490 -15.76 -27.12 17.40
C ASN A 490 -15.63 -25.67 17.91
N ASP A 491 -14.59 -25.40 18.70
CA ASP A 491 -14.28 -24.07 19.21
C ASP A 491 -13.48 -23.26 18.19
N ALA A 492 -13.79 -21.97 18.06
CA ALA A 492 -13.01 -21.03 17.27
C ALA A 492 -11.89 -20.39 18.11
N PRO A 493 -10.75 -20.04 17.49
CA PRO A 493 -9.76 -19.16 18.11
C PRO A 493 -10.43 -17.90 18.67
N GLN A 494 -10.09 -17.54 19.90
CA GLN A 494 -10.56 -16.30 20.49
C GLN A 494 -9.67 -15.15 20.02
N PHE A 495 -10.29 -14.08 19.52
CA PHE A 495 -9.53 -12.90 19.12
C PHE A 495 -8.95 -12.21 20.35
N THR A 496 -7.64 -11.99 20.30
CA THR A 496 -6.91 -11.18 21.27
C THR A 496 -6.50 -9.90 20.54
N LYS A 497 -7.00 -8.76 21.02
CA LYS A 497 -6.50 -7.47 20.54
C LYS A 497 -5.06 -7.34 20.99
N VAL A 498 -4.12 -7.35 20.04
CA VAL A 498 -2.69 -7.28 20.36
C VAL A 498 -2.38 -5.86 20.81
N GLU A 499 -2.01 -5.74 22.08
CA GLU A 499 -1.28 -4.59 22.54
C GLU A 499 0.15 -4.72 22.04
N ARG A 500 0.69 -3.68 21.40
CA ARG A 500 2.07 -3.76 20.90
C ARG A 500 3.01 -3.78 22.10
N GLN A 501 3.55 -4.95 22.44
CA GLN A 501 4.64 -5.04 23.41
C GLN A 501 5.87 -4.37 22.80
N THR A 502 6.30 -3.31 23.46
CA THR A 502 7.44 -2.51 23.07
C THR A 502 8.74 -3.19 23.51
N ASP A 503 9.20 -4.20 22.78
CA ASP A 503 10.49 -4.84 23.08
C ASP A 503 11.66 -4.05 22.49
N THR A 504 12.61 -3.74 23.37
CA THR A 504 13.81 -2.93 23.15
C THR A 504 14.85 -3.70 22.33
N GLY A 505 14.90 -3.52 21.01
CA GLY A 505 15.88 -4.25 20.20
C GLY A 505 16.11 -3.80 18.75
N GLY A 506 16.70 -2.61 18.54
CA GLY A 506 17.67 -2.37 17.45
C GLY A 506 17.17 -2.13 16.02
N ARG A 507 17.06 -0.86 15.61
CA ARG A 507 17.90 -0.17 14.60
C ARG A 507 17.38 1.26 14.36
N ALA A 508 18.29 2.22 14.39
CA ALA A 508 18.03 3.66 14.41
C ALA A 508 17.52 4.19 13.06
N GLY A 509 16.41 4.94 13.11
CA GLY A 509 15.82 5.66 11.99
C GLY A 509 14.34 5.91 12.25
N LEU A 510 14.04 6.96 13.03
CA LEU A 510 12.74 7.48 13.50
C LEU A 510 11.51 6.56 13.33
N ARG A 511 10.94 6.13 14.46
CA ARG A 511 9.61 5.54 14.44
C ARG A 511 8.76 6.11 15.57
N LEU A 512 8.16 7.27 15.34
CA LEU A 512 7.09 7.79 16.20
C LEU A 512 5.85 6.90 16.06
N PHE A 513 5.22 6.53 17.18
CA PHE A 513 4.07 5.63 17.24
C PHE A 513 2.88 6.32 17.88
N THR A 514 1.78 6.46 17.13
CA THR A 514 0.53 7.05 17.62
C THR A 514 -0.55 6.01 17.92
N GLY A 515 -0.41 4.76 17.47
CA GLY A 515 -1.42 3.71 17.68
C GLY A 515 -2.67 3.85 16.81
N THR A 516 -2.72 4.77 15.85
CA THR A 516 -3.85 4.92 14.91
C THR A 516 -3.74 3.92 13.76
N ILE A 517 -4.87 3.38 13.29
CA ILE A 517 -4.96 2.55 12.08
C ILE A 517 -5.82 3.31 11.06
N PRO A 518 -5.20 3.95 10.05
CA PRO A 518 -5.93 4.64 8.98
C PRO A 518 -6.82 3.71 8.16
N ASP A 519 -7.98 4.22 7.76
CA ASP A 519 -8.78 3.69 6.65
C ASP A 519 -8.40 4.43 5.36
N TYR A 520 -7.97 3.69 4.33
CA TYR A 520 -7.52 4.22 3.05
C TYR A 520 -8.61 4.20 1.97
N ALA A 521 -9.70 3.48 2.20
CA ALA A 521 -10.74 3.20 1.21
C ALA A 521 -11.84 4.27 1.19
N THR A 522 -11.98 5.03 2.27
CA THR A 522 -13.06 6.02 2.41
C THR A 522 -12.60 7.44 2.07
N ASP A 523 -13.31 8.10 1.15
CA ASP A 523 -13.15 9.55 0.90
C ASP A 523 -13.84 10.36 2.01
N VAL A 524 -13.04 10.93 2.91
CA VAL A 524 -13.52 11.74 4.03
C VAL A 524 -12.58 12.91 4.27
N LYS A 525 -13.15 14.06 4.64
CA LYS A 525 -12.36 15.23 5.05
C LYS A 525 -11.77 15.00 6.44
N GLY A 526 -10.55 14.48 6.47
CA GLY A 526 -9.82 14.12 7.68
C GLY A 526 -9.08 12.79 7.52
N LEU A 527 -8.73 12.17 8.64
CA LEU A 527 -8.23 10.80 8.69
C LEU A 527 -9.25 9.93 9.41
N LEU A 528 -9.98 9.08 8.67
CA LEU A 528 -10.83 8.05 9.27
C LEU A 528 -9.97 6.95 9.88
N LEU A 529 -10.31 6.57 11.11
CA LEU A 529 -9.69 5.44 11.79
C LEU A 529 -10.47 4.16 11.48
N GLY A 530 -9.86 3.26 10.71
CA GLY A 530 -10.31 1.88 10.57
C GLY A 530 -10.16 1.09 11.88
N GLY A 531 -9.34 1.60 12.80
CA GLY A 531 -9.21 1.10 14.16
C GLY A 531 -8.13 1.83 14.97
N VAL A 532 -7.88 1.30 16.17
CA VAL A 532 -6.76 1.72 17.03
C VAL A 532 -6.06 0.49 17.60
N ILE A 533 -4.75 0.61 17.76
CA ILE A 533 -3.91 -0.43 18.35
C ILE A 533 -4.20 -0.53 19.85
N GLY A 534 -4.38 -1.76 20.33
CA GLY A 534 -4.66 -2.02 21.76
C GLY A 534 -3.52 -1.50 22.63
N GLY A 535 -3.84 -0.89 23.77
CA GLY A 535 -2.88 -0.30 24.69
C GLY A 535 -2.04 0.85 24.11
N GLY A 536 -2.26 1.23 22.83
CA GLY A 536 -1.48 2.23 22.13
C GLY A 536 -1.93 3.67 22.44
N PRO A 537 -1.12 4.69 22.09
CA PRO A 537 -1.43 6.08 22.43
C PRO A 537 -2.80 6.58 21.97
N ALA A 538 -3.27 6.16 20.80
CA ALA A 538 -4.60 6.51 20.29
C ALA A 538 -5.72 5.97 21.17
N GLU A 539 -5.65 4.69 21.57
CA GLU A 539 -6.66 4.10 22.45
C GLU A 539 -6.59 4.72 23.86
N GLN A 540 -5.39 4.95 24.40
CA GLN A 540 -5.21 5.65 25.67
C GLN A 540 -5.79 7.07 25.64
N ALA A 541 -5.71 7.74 24.48
CA ALA A 541 -6.35 9.03 24.23
C ALA A 541 -7.88 8.92 24.00
N GLY A 542 -8.46 7.72 24.06
CA GLY A 542 -9.90 7.48 23.89
C GLY A 542 -10.38 7.49 22.44
N LEU A 543 -9.47 7.46 21.46
CA LEU A 543 -9.82 7.29 20.04
C LEU A 543 -10.26 5.85 19.76
N ALA A 544 -11.12 5.68 18.75
CA ALA A 544 -11.70 4.40 18.37
C ALA A 544 -11.93 4.29 16.86
N LYS A 545 -12.27 3.08 16.39
CA LYS A 545 -12.74 2.85 15.02
C LYS A 545 -13.93 3.77 14.71
N GLY A 546 -13.92 4.38 13.53
CA GLY A 546 -14.96 5.30 13.07
C GLY A 546 -14.73 6.77 13.45
N ASP A 547 -13.74 7.08 14.29
CA ASP A 547 -13.35 8.47 14.53
C ASP A 547 -12.65 9.06 13.29
N VAL A 548 -12.89 10.34 13.01
CA VAL A 548 -12.21 11.09 11.95
C VAL A 548 -11.33 12.17 12.57
N ILE A 549 -10.01 12.00 12.54
CA ILE A 549 -9.07 13.02 13.02
C ILE A 549 -9.07 14.19 12.02
N ILE A 550 -9.33 15.40 12.52
CA ILE A 550 -9.40 16.63 11.72
C ILE A 550 -8.32 17.65 12.09
N GLU A 551 -7.64 17.45 13.22
CA GLU A 551 -6.50 18.27 13.65
C GLU A 551 -5.55 17.45 14.54
N ILE A 552 -4.25 17.63 14.37
CA ILE A 552 -3.24 17.12 15.30
C ILE A 552 -2.11 18.13 15.47
N SER A 553 -1.77 18.46 16.71
CA SER A 553 -0.74 19.44 17.06
C SER A 553 -0.89 20.77 16.31
N GLY A 554 -2.12 21.26 16.17
CA GLY A 554 -2.45 22.50 15.46
C GLY A 554 -2.40 22.40 13.92
N GLN A 555 -2.03 21.25 13.37
CA GLN A 555 -2.11 21.00 11.93
C GLN A 555 -3.50 20.50 11.57
N SER A 556 -4.15 21.18 10.63
CA SER A 556 -5.42 20.71 10.05
C SER A 556 -5.18 19.44 9.23
N ILE A 557 -5.99 18.41 9.43
CA ILE A 557 -5.95 17.15 8.70
C ILE A 557 -7.18 17.09 7.78
N THR A 558 -6.98 17.05 6.47
CA THR A 558 -8.07 16.86 5.50
C THR A 558 -7.96 15.56 4.71
N ASN A 559 -6.83 14.89 4.80
CA ASN A 559 -6.54 13.62 4.16
C ASN A 559 -5.45 12.87 4.94
N ILE A 560 -5.14 11.66 4.51
CA ILE A 560 -4.15 10.80 5.17
C ILE A 560 -2.71 11.32 5.10
N TYR A 561 -2.33 11.98 4.00
CA TYR A 561 -0.98 12.49 3.86
C TYR A 561 -0.72 13.63 4.83
N ASP A 562 -1.71 14.49 5.05
CA ASP A 562 -1.63 15.54 6.05
C ASP A 562 -1.28 14.96 7.42
N TYR A 563 -1.84 13.79 7.74
CA TYR A 563 -1.55 13.09 8.98
C TYR A 563 -0.12 12.57 8.98
N THR A 564 0.35 11.86 7.94
CA THR A 564 1.74 11.37 7.89
C THR A 564 2.75 12.50 7.99
N TYR A 565 2.49 13.64 7.35
CA TYR A 565 3.33 14.83 7.47
C TYR A 565 3.28 15.42 8.88
N ALA A 566 2.09 15.48 9.50
CA ALA A 566 1.96 15.97 10.86
C ALA A 566 2.66 15.07 11.89
N LEU A 567 2.80 13.75 11.63
CA LEU A 567 3.57 12.85 12.48
C LEU A 567 5.05 13.26 12.59
N GLU A 568 5.64 13.86 11.56
CA GLU A 568 7.03 14.33 11.61
C GLU A 568 7.24 15.51 12.56
N LEU A 569 6.17 16.24 12.88
CA LEU A 569 6.20 17.36 13.84
C LEU A 569 6.09 16.89 15.29
N LEU A 570 5.62 15.66 15.49
CA LEU A 570 5.42 15.10 16.81
C LEU A 570 6.75 14.65 17.42
N LYS A 571 6.81 14.65 18.75
CA LYS A 571 7.94 14.13 19.53
C LYS A 571 7.46 13.00 20.42
N ILE A 572 8.34 12.01 20.59
CA ILE A 572 8.10 10.89 21.50
C ILE A 572 7.95 11.44 22.92
N ASP A 573 6.97 10.90 23.64
CA ASP A 573 6.61 11.24 25.02
C ASP A 573 6.22 12.72 25.23
N VAL A 574 5.91 13.44 24.15
CA VAL A 574 5.39 14.81 24.20
C VAL A 574 3.90 14.80 23.85
N PRO A 575 3.01 15.18 24.78
CA PRO A 575 1.58 15.23 24.52
C PRO A 575 1.23 16.17 23.35
N ALA A 576 0.36 15.70 22.46
CA ALA A 576 -0.14 16.43 21.32
C ALA A 576 -1.67 16.50 21.37
N LYS A 577 -2.21 17.71 21.19
CA LYS A 577 -3.66 17.91 21.04
C LYS A 577 -4.14 17.24 19.76
N VAL A 578 -5.23 16.49 19.86
CA VAL A 578 -5.93 15.87 18.72
C VAL A 578 -7.38 16.32 18.75
N VAL A 579 -7.89 16.80 17.62
CA VAL A 579 -9.31 17.07 17.42
C VAL A 579 -9.85 16.05 16.44
N TYR A 580 -10.98 15.44 16.78
CA TYR A 580 -11.60 14.39 15.97
C TYR A 580 -13.13 14.53 15.97
N MET A 581 -13.75 13.96 14.94
CA MET A 581 -15.19 13.78 14.85
C MET A 581 -15.55 12.36 15.27
N ARG A 582 -16.54 12.20 16.16
CA ARG A 582 -17.18 10.91 16.45
C ARG A 582 -18.64 11.00 16.02
N GLY A 583 -18.97 10.39 14.89
CA GLY A 583 -20.23 10.69 14.20
C GLY A 583 -20.26 12.16 13.77
N THR A 584 -21.23 12.93 14.28
CA THR A 584 -21.37 14.38 13.99
C THR A 584 -20.78 15.28 15.08
N GLU A 585 -20.29 14.71 16.19
CA GLU A 585 -19.80 15.49 17.34
C GLU A 585 -18.30 15.76 17.21
N ARG A 586 -17.91 17.04 17.36
CA ARG A 586 -16.50 17.46 17.43
C ARG A 586 -15.97 17.29 18.84
N ARG A 587 -14.93 16.48 19.00
CA ARG A 587 -14.28 16.17 20.29
C ARG A 587 -12.80 16.52 20.26
N GLU A 588 -12.23 16.66 21.44
CA GLU A 588 -10.81 16.95 21.65
C GLU A 588 -10.24 15.93 22.64
N THR A 589 -9.01 15.51 22.40
CA THR A 589 -8.24 14.66 23.30
C THR A 589 -6.76 15.01 23.25
N THR A 590 -5.98 14.44 24.15
CA THR A 590 -4.52 14.53 24.17
C THR A 590 -3.92 13.16 23.89
N LEU A 591 -3.17 13.05 22.80
CA LEU A 591 -2.45 11.86 22.39
C LEU A 591 -0.97 12.05 22.69
N THR A 592 -0.36 11.13 23.43
CA THR A 592 1.08 11.17 23.72
C THR A 592 1.80 10.12 22.88
N PRO A 593 2.42 10.47 21.75
CA PRO A 593 3.09 9.50 20.88
C PRO A 593 4.21 8.82 21.65
N SER A 594 4.40 7.53 21.45
CA SER A 594 5.53 6.80 22.02
C SER A 594 6.52 6.44 20.94
N ALA A 595 7.70 5.94 21.32
CA ALA A 595 8.60 5.31 20.36
C ALA A 595 7.97 3.99 19.89
N ARG A 596 7.98 3.74 18.57
CA ARG A 596 7.84 2.37 18.02
C ARG A 596 9.12 1.65 18.42
N LYS A 597 9.06 1.02 19.58
CA LYS A 597 10.14 0.21 20.13
C LYS A 597 10.21 -1.09 19.34
#